data_AF-A0A1G1GVQ5-F1
#
_entry.id   AF-A0A1G1GVQ5-F1
#
_cell.length_a   1.000
_cell.length_b   1.000
_cell.length_c   1.000
_cell.angle_alpha   90.00
_cell.angle_beta   90.00
_cell.angle_gamma   90.00
#
_symmetry.space_group_name_H-M   'P 1'
#
loop_
_entity.id
_entity.type
_entity.pdbx_description
1 polymer ?
#
loop_
_entity_poly.entity_id
_entity_poly.type
_entity_poly.pdbx_seq_one_letter_code
_entity_poly.pdbx_strand_id
1 'polypeptide(L)'
;MKIPENLKFDEKGLIPAVIQDWQNNEVLMVAYMNAESLRKTVETGRTWFWSRSRRKFWQKGETSGNIQRIKDILYDCDQDTLLIRVEQTGPACHTGTRSCFFRSFSEQEGKG
;
A
#
# COMPACT_ATOMS: atom_id res chain seq x y z
N MET A 1 8.65 -13.04 -7.85
CA MET A 1 9.37 -11.74 -7.84
C MET A 1 10.58 -11.91 -6.91
N LYS A 2 11.73 -11.29 -7.19
CA LYS A 2 12.90 -11.29 -6.28
C LYS A 2 12.97 -9.92 -5.60
N ILE A 3 13.18 -9.89 -4.28
CA ILE A 3 13.35 -8.64 -3.52
C ILE A 3 14.79 -8.12 -3.74
N PRO A 4 14.99 -6.83 -4.08
CA PRO A 4 16.33 -6.24 -4.16
C PRO A 4 17.05 -6.27 -2.81
N GLU A 5 18.36 -6.52 -2.83
CA GLU A 5 19.17 -6.65 -1.60
C GLU A 5 19.44 -5.29 -0.92
N ASN A 6 19.34 -4.18 -1.67
CA ASN A 6 19.74 -2.85 -1.23
C ASN A 6 18.57 -1.91 -0.89
N LEU A 7 17.35 -2.44 -0.70
CA LEU A 7 16.23 -1.63 -0.21
C LEU A 7 16.58 -1.00 1.14
N LYS A 8 16.34 0.31 1.25
CA LYS A 8 16.61 1.09 2.45
C LYS A 8 15.36 1.16 3.30
N PHE A 9 15.47 0.65 4.51
CA PHE A 9 14.46 0.80 5.54
C PHE A 9 14.89 1.94 6.48
N ASP A 10 13.92 2.66 7.03
CA ASP A 10 14.13 3.70 8.03
C ASP A 10 14.75 3.15 9.33
N GLU A 11 15.05 4.01 10.30
CA GLU A 11 15.63 3.59 11.58
C GLU A 11 14.73 2.63 12.41
N LYS A 12 13.47 2.45 12.00
CA LYS A 12 12.50 1.53 12.60
C LYS A 12 12.34 0.25 11.78
N GLY A 13 13.13 0.06 10.74
CA GLY A 13 13.06 -1.08 9.85
C GLY A 13 11.83 -1.06 8.93
N LEU A 14 11.34 0.14 8.57
CA LEU A 14 10.15 0.32 7.73
C LEU A 14 10.49 0.99 6.40
N ILE A 15 9.75 0.60 5.36
CA ILE A 15 9.76 1.21 4.04
C ILE A 15 8.34 1.68 3.70
N PRO A 16 8.13 2.92 3.25
CA PRO A 16 6.85 3.36 2.72
C PRO A 16 6.48 2.59 1.45
N ALA A 17 5.19 2.28 1.33
CA ALA A 17 4.62 1.61 0.17
C ALA A 17 3.40 2.39 -0.32
N VAL A 18 3.51 2.95 -1.53
CA VAL A 18 2.42 3.58 -2.27
C VAL A 18 1.69 2.48 -3.03
N ILE A 19 0.40 2.34 -2.78
CA ILE A 19 -0.44 1.36 -3.47
C ILE A 19 -1.20 2.06 -4.57
N GLN A 20 -1.00 1.60 -5.80
CA GLN A 20 -1.60 2.19 -6.99
C GLN A 20 -2.38 1.12 -7.75
N ASP A 21 -3.56 1.47 -8.26
CA ASP A 21 -4.31 0.57 -9.12
C ASP A 21 -3.58 0.39 -10.47
N TRP A 22 -3.42 -0.87 -10.87
CA TRP A 22 -2.65 -1.21 -12.06
C TRP A 22 -3.31 -0.81 -13.38
N GLN A 23 -4.62 -0.59 -13.43
CA GLN A 23 -5.37 -0.28 -14.66
C GLN A 23 -5.44 1.22 -14.89
N ASN A 24 -5.81 1.99 -13.86
CA ASN A 24 -6.12 3.43 -14.01
C ASN A 24 -5.08 4.36 -13.35
N ASN A 25 -4.02 3.81 -12.75
CA ASN A 25 -2.97 4.56 -12.03
C ASN A 25 -3.47 5.37 -10.81
N GLU A 26 -4.70 5.14 -10.34
CA GLU A 26 -5.23 5.80 -9.15
C GLU A 26 -4.42 5.37 -7.92
N VAL A 27 -3.90 6.33 -7.15
CA VAL A 27 -3.27 6.04 -5.87
C VAL A 27 -4.37 5.68 -4.88
N LEU A 28 -4.32 4.46 -4.35
CA LEU A 28 -5.35 3.89 -3.49
C LEU A 28 -5.08 4.18 -2.02
N MET A 29 -3.83 4.02 -1.57
CA MET A 29 -3.43 4.23 -0.19
C MET A 29 -1.91 4.27 -0.03
N VAL A 30 -1.46 4.72 1.14
CA VAL A 30 -0.07 4.56 1.59
C VAL A 30 -0.07 3.72 2.87
N ALA A 31 0.89 2.81 2.97
CA ALA A 31 1.16 2.03 4.17
C ALA A 31 2.67 1.85 4.36
N TYR A 32 3.05 1.16 5.43
CA TYR A 32 4.45 0.85 5.74
C TYR A 32 4.63 -0.65 5.77
N MET A 33 5.79 -1.10 5.30
CA MET A 33 6.20 -2.50 5.30
C MET A 33 7.54 -2.61 6.04
N ASN A 34 7.74 -3.67 6.82
CA ASN A 34 9.09 -4.14 7.16
C ASN A 34 9.49 -5.29 6.22
N ALA A 35 10.72 -5.78 6.36
CA ALA A 35 11.26 -6.88 5.57
C ALA A 35 10.33 -8.12 5.53
N GLU A 36 9.74 -8.49 6.67
CA GLU A 36 8.86 -9.66 6.77
C GLU A 36 7.51 -9.46 6.05
N SER A 37 6.89 -8.28 6.17
CA SER A 37 5.66 -7.96 5.42
C SER A 37 5.91 -7.87 3.91
N LEU A 38 7.08 -7.39 3.49
CA LEU A 38 7.48 -7.38 2.08
C LEU A 38 7.69 -8.81 1.55
N ARG A 39 8.38 -9.66 2.32
CA ARG A 39 8.55 -11.09 2.01
C ARG A 39 7.20 -11.78 1.82
N LYS A 40 6.27 -11.64 2.78
CA LYS A 40 4.92 -12.18 2.66
C LYS A 40 4.16 -11.65 1.45
N THR A 41 4.37 -10.38 1.10
CA THR A 41 3.73 -9.78 -0.07
C THR A 41 4.17 -10.45 -1.37
N VAL A 42 5.48 -10.64 -1.52
CA VAL A 42 6.06 -11.33 -2.66
C VAL A 42 5.63 -12.79 -2.73
N GLU A 43 5.61 -13.49 -1.59
CA GLU A 43 5.25 -14.92 -1.51
C GLU A 43 3.77 -15.18 -1.80
N THR A 44 2.88 -14.35 -1.24
CA THR A 44 1.43 -14.59 -1.32
C THR A 44 0.78 -13.93 -2.54
N GLY A 45 1.47 -13.02 -3.22
CA GLY A 45 0.89 -12.20 -4.29
C GLY A 45 -0.24 -11.28 -3.81
N ARG A 46 -0.26 -10.95 -2.50
CA ARG A 46 -1.23 -10.06 -1.86
C ARG A 46 -0.50 -9.04 -0.98
N THR A 47 -1.05 -7.84 -0.79
CA THR A 47 -0.39 -6.85 0.08
C THR A 47 -0.48 -7.22 1.57
N TRP A 48 0.69 -7.20 2.21
CA TRP A 48 0.87 -7.29 3.66
C TRP A 48 1.55 -6.03 4.17
N PHE A 49 1.10 -5.53 5.30
CA PHE A 49 1.61 -4.29 5.87
C PHE A 49 1.96 -4.44 7.34
N TRP A 50 2.82 -3.55 7.83
CA TRP A 50 3.13 -3.39 9.24
C TRP A 50 2.36 -2.21 9.83
N SER A 51 1.49 -2.49 10.79
CA SER A 51 0.80 -1.43 11.54
C SER A 51 1.73 -0.86 12.60
N ARG A 52 2.22 0.38 12.38
CA ARG A 52 3.12 1.07 13.32
C ARG A 52 2.54 1.21 14.73
N SER A 53 1.25 1.54 14.82
CA SER A 53 0.55 1.73 16.09
C SER A 53 0.26 0.42 16.82
N ARG A 54 -0.20 -0.61 16.08
CA ARG A 54 -0.59 -1.91 16.66
C ARG A 54 0.56 -2.90 16.75
N ARG A 55 1.73 -2.55 16.21
CA ARG A 55 2.94 -3.38 16.10
C ARG A 55 2.63 -4.80 15.63
N LYS A 56 1.83 -4.91 14.57
CA LYS A 56 1.38 -6.19 14.01
C LYS A 56 1.27 -6.17 12.51
N PHE A 57 1.45 -7.34 11.91
CA PHE A 57 1.15 -7.59 10.51
C PHE A 57 -0.35 -7.58 10.24
N TRP A 58 -0.73 -7.19 9.04
CA TRP A 58 -2.07 -7.42 8.54
C TRP A 58 -2.06 -7.58 7.02
N GLN A 59 -2.88 -8.48 6.51
CA GLN A 59 -3.12 -8.64 5.08
C GLN A 59 -4.30 -7.75 4.68
N LYS A 60 -4.15 -6.96 3.61
CA LYS A 60 -5.26 -6.11 3.15
C LYS A 60 -6.45 -6.96 2.72
N GLY A 61 -7.61 -6.66 3.29
CA GLY A 61 -8.87 -7.32 2.96
C GLY A 61 -9.03 -8.71 3.57
N GLU A 62 -8.18 -9.12 4.53
CA GLU A 62 -8.32 -10.41 5.23
C GLU A 62 -9.71 -10.57 5.88
N THR A 63 -10.21 -9.50 6.49
CA THR A 63 -11.54 -9.51 7.12
C THR A 63 -12.66 -9.08 6.17
N SER A 64 -12.40 -8.08 5.30
CA SER A 64 -13.47 -7.47 4.49
C SER A 64 -13.65 -8.08 3.10
N GLY A 65 -12.73 -8.94 2.65
CA GLY A 65 -12.68 -9.43 1.27
C GLY A 65 -12.13 -8.41 0.25
N ASN A 66 -11.88 -7.15 0.65
CA ASN A 66 -11.37 -6.10 -0.24
C ASN A 66 -9.84 -6.21 -0.43
N ILE A 67 -9.43 -7.27 -1.10
CA ILE A 67 -8.03 -7.67 -1.31
C ILE A 67 -7.34 -6.82 -2.38
N GLN A 68 -6.01 -6.84 -2.34
CA GLN A 68 -5.13 -6.24 -3.34
C GLN A 68 -4.23 -7.34 -3.90
N ARG A 69 -4.42 -7.72 -5.16
CA ARG A 69 -3.58 -8.71 -5.84
C ARG A 69 -2.42 -8.00 -6.52
N ILE A 70 -1.20 -8.44 -6.25
CA ILE A 70 0.00 -7.80 -6.80
C ILE A 70 0.07 -8.04 -8.32
N LYS A 71 0.29 -6.96 -9.07
CA LYS A 71 0.62 -7.01 -10.50
C LYS A 71 2.07 -6.63 -10.74
N ASP A 72 2.58 -5.66 -10.00
CA ASP A 72 3.99 -5.26 -10.05
C ASP A 72 4.45 -4.63 -8.73
N ILE A 73 5.75 -4.65 -8.48
CA ILE A 73 6.41 -3.96 -7.35
C ILE A 73 7.62 -3.22 -7.90
N LEU A 74 7.51 -1.89 -7.92
CA LEU A 74 8.58 -0.99 -8.28
C LEU A 74 9.20 -0.39 -7.01
N TYR A 75 10.43 0.09 -7.14
CA TYR A 75 11.15 0.85 -6.13
C TYR A 75 11.72 2.12 -6.79
N ASP A 76 11.91 3.18 -6.02
CA ASP A 76 12.43 4.46 -6.51
C ASP A 76 13.96 4.47 -6.66
N CYS A 77 14.50 5.62 -7.08
CA CYS A 77 15.90 5.72 -7.52
C CYS A 77 16.92 5.55 -6.38
N ASP A 78 16.57 5.89 -5.15
CA ASP A 78 17.37 5.74 -3.94
C ASP A 78 16.94 4.56 -3.07
N GLN A 79 15.94 3.80 -3.51
CA GLN A 79 15.52 2.49 -2.99
C GLN A 79 14.89 2.55 -1.60
N ASP A 80 14.29 3.68 -1.23
CA ASP A 80 13.67 3.89 0.07
C ASP A 80 12.13 3.94 0.03
N THR A 81 11.53 3.84 -1.16
CA THR A 81 10.07 3.79 -1.31
C THR A 81 9.65 2.75 -2.34
N LEU A 82 8.55 2.04 -2.05
CA LEU A 82 7.94 1.09 -2.96
C LEU A 82 6.69 1.69 -3.64
N LEU A 83 6.54 1.43 -4.93
CA LEU A 83 5.28 1.59 -5.65
C LEU A 83 4.74 0.20 -6.00
N ILE A 84 3.63 -0.19 -5.37
CA ILE A 84 3.02 -1.49 -5.57
C ILE A 84 1.79 -1.32 -6.44
N ARG A 85 1.87 -1.87 -7.67
CA ARG A 85 0.73 -1.89 -8.60
C ARG A 85 -0.15 -3.09 -8.27
N VAL A 86 -1.42 -2.83 -7.97
CA VAL A 86 -2.36 -3.85 -7.50
C VAL A 86 -3.66 -3.83 -8.30
N GLU A 87 -4.25 -5.02 -8.45
CA GLU A 87 -5.66 -5.17 -8.76
C GLU A 87 -6.47 -5.15 -7.46
N GLN A 88 -7.25 -4.08 -7.27
CA GLN A 88 -8.06 -3.87 -6.09
C GLN A 88 -9.46 -4.50 -6.27
N THR A 89 -9.85 -5.38 -5.35
CA THR A 89 -11.23 -5.86 -5.25
C THR A 89 -11.98 -5.02 -4.21
N GLY A 90 -13.15 -4.48 -4.54
CA GLY A 90 -13.93 -3.63 -3.65
C GLY A 90 -13.20 -2.34 -3.20
N PRO A 91 -13.72 -1.65 -2.17
CA PRO A 91 -13.09 -0.43 -1.64
C PRO A 91 -11.71 -0.66 -1.00
N ALA A 92 -10.71 0.16 -1.33
CA ALA A 92 -9.44 0.13 -0.61
C ALA A 92 -9.57 0.76 0.79
N CYS A 93 -10.39 1.80 0.94
CA CYS A 93 -10.57 2.51 2.20
C CYS A 93 -11.64 1.87 3.11
N HIS A 94 -11.45 1.99 4.42
CA HIS A 94 -12.41 1.50 5.41
C HIS A 94 -13.71 2.33 5.46
N THR A 95 -13.73 3.51 4.84
CA THR A 95 -14.92 4.37 4.70
C THR A 95 -15.86 3.89 3.59
N GLY A 96 -15.47 2.86 2.83
CA GLY A 96 -16.19 2.41 1.64
C GLY A 96 -15.78 3.12 0.35
N THR A 97 -14.88 4.10 0.41
CA THR A 97 -14.34 4.75 -0.80
C THR A 97 -13.26 3.90 -1.47
N ARG A 98 -13.16 4.04 -2.80
CA ARG A 98 -12.17 3.32 -3.60
C ARG A 98 -10.74 3.65 -3.18
N SER A 99 -10.42 4.93 -3.04
CA SER A 99 -9.13 5.43 -2.55
C SER A 99 -9.28 6.07 -1.17
N CYS A 100 -8.20 6.05 -0.37
CA CYS A 100 -8.04 6.85 0.84
C CYS A 100 -7.94 8.35 0.53
N PHE A 101 -7.54 8.72 -0.69
CA PHE A 101 -7.34 10.10 -1.14
C PHE A 101 -8.60 10.68 -1.81
N PHE A 102 -9.76 10.52 -1.17
CA PHE A 102 -11.06 10.95 -1.70
C PHE A 102 -11.47 12.37 -1.31
N ARG A 103 -10.59 13.14 -0.67
CA ARG A 103 -10.82 14.53 -0.25
C ARG A 103 -9.73 15.43 -0.82
N SER A 104 -10.11 16.62 -1.27
CA SER A 104 -9.20 17.62 -1.84
C SER A 104 -9.28 18.94 -1.09
N PHE A 105 -8.15 19.63 -0.92
CA PHE A 105 -8.12 20.99 -0.35
C PHE A 105 -8.72 22.04 -1.29
N SER A 106 -8.73 21.76 -2.61
CA SER A 106 -9.28 22.67 -3.63
C SER A 106 -10.81 22.65 -3.67
N GLU A 107 -11.42 21.62 -3.10
CA GLU A 107 -12.88 21.50 -2.95
C GLU A 107 -13.27 22.14 -1.62
N GLN A 108 -13.18 23.47 -1.53
CA GLN A 108 -13.96 24.18 -0.51
C GLN A 108 -15.43 24.02 -0.86
N GLU A 109 -16.18 23.25 -0.07
CA GLU A 109 -17.65 23.37 -0.06
C GLU A 109 -17.97 24.85 0.17
N GLY A 110 -18.58 25.49 -0.82
CA GLY A 110 -19.22 26.78 -0.64
C GLY A 110 -20.27 26.65 0.46
N LYS A 111 -19.90 27.06 1.68
CA LYS A 111 -20.83 27.37 2.76
C LYS A 111 -20.73 28.87 3.00
N GLY A 112 -21.44 29.60 2.15
CA GLY A 112 -22.12 30.83 2.57
C GLY A 112 -23.37 30.48 3.36
#